data_AF-A0A376DYN0-F1
#
_entry.id   AF-A0A376DYN0-F1
#
_cell.length_a   1.000
_cell.length_b   1.000
_cell.length_c   1.000
_cell.angle_alpha   90.00
_cell.angle_beta   90.00
_cell.angle_gamma   90.00
#
_symmetry.space_group_name_H-M   'P 1'
#
loop_
_entity.id
_entity.type
_entity.pdbx_description
1 polymer ?
#
loop_
_entity_poly.entity_id
_entity_poly.type
_entity_poly.pdbx_seq_one_letter_code
_entity_poly.pdbx_strand_id
1 'polypeptide(L)'
;MRKILLAGILTLGGFVTASAQCTSVTTITENFDSWKDISKCWTAQQGKAMLYANDKRIIFYSMSSPGENMYLITPKIKAGTYTLSFDISDNGGETTLEMFSINNPSDSKSYVSIANPSKITGDKKTFDIYLKKDSSLGLKVLLNGVHQAVYVDNFSLKQKK
;
A
#
# COMPACT_ATOMS: atom_id res chain seq x y z
N MET A 1 -22.49 -55.45 35.44
CA MET A 1 -21.13 -54.85 35.40
C MET A 1 -20.86 -54.28 34.02
N ARG A 2 -20.09 -53.16 33.94
CA ARG A 2 -19.77 -52.28 32.79
C ARG A 2 -20.82 -51.19 32.55
N LYS A 3 -20.70 -49.95 33.05
CA LYS A 3 -19.75 -48.85 32.73
C LYS A 3 -19.59 -48.62 31.23
N ILE A 4 -20.00 -47.45 30.74
CA ILE A 4 -19.14 -46.40 30.17
C ILE A 4 -20.01 -45.15 29.88
N LEU A 5 -19.58 -44.02 30.47
CA LEU A 5 -19.98 -42.65 30.17
C LEU A 5 -19.37 -42.24 28.83
N LEU A 6 -20.11 -41.58 27.94
CA LEU A 6 -19.51 -40.69 26.94
C LEU A 6 -20.30 -39.39 26.84
N ALA A 7 -19.68 -38.34 27.37
CA ALA A 7 -20.00 -36.96 27.11
C ALA A 7 -19.69 -36.62 25.65
N GLY A 8 -20.60 -35.91 24.99
CA GLY A 8 -20.38 -35.34 23.66
C GLY A 8 -20.88 -33.91 23.65
N ILE A 9 -20.08 -32.98 24.19
CA ILE A 9 -20.28 -31.55 23.97
C ILE A 9 -19.74 -31.26 22.56
N LEU A 10 -20.64 -31.13 21.60
CA LEU A 10 -20.33 -30.53 20.30
C LEU A 10 -20.24 -29.01 20.49
N THR A 11 -19.06 -28.50 20.83
CA THR A 11 -18.74 -27.08 20.60
C THR A 11 -18.55 -26.91 19.10
N LEU A 12 -19.63 -26.58 18.38
CA LEU A 12 -19.54 -25.98 17.05
C LEU A 12 -18.93 -24.58 17.23
N GLY A 13 -17.60 -24.56 17.27
CA GLY A 13 -16.81 -23.35 17.15
C GLY A 13 -17.08 -22.74 15.79
N GLY A 14 -17.94 -21.73 15.77
CA GLY A 14 -18.14 -20.88 14.61
C GLY A 14 -16.80 -20.26 14.24
N PHE A 15 -16.21 -20.73 13.15
CA PHE A 15 -15.18 -19.96 12.46
C PHE A 15 -15.88 -18.75 11.84
N VAL A 16 -16.01 -17.68 12.63
CA VAL A 16 -16.25 -16.34 12.08
C VAL A 16 -14.96 -16.00 11.34
N THR A 17 -14.92 -16.28 10.05
CA THR A 17 -13.94 -15.69 9.15
C THR A 17 -14.17 -14.19 9.18
N ALA A 18 -13.49 -13.50 10.10
CA ALA A 18 -13.38 -12.06 10.11
C ALA A 18 -12.59 -11.66 8.85
N SER A 19 -13.25 -11.59 7.70
CA SER A 19 -12.83 -10.69 6.65
C SER A 19 -12.94 -9.30 7.25
N ALA A 20 -11.83 -8.75 7.74
CA ALA A 20 -11.77 -7.34 8.06
C ALA A 20 -12.09 -6.59 6.77
N GLN A 21 -13.35 -6.17 6.62
CA GLN A 21 -13.78 -5.38 5.48
C GLN A 21 -13.08 -4.03 5.63
N CYS A 22 -12.12 -3.76 4.74
CA CYS A 22 -11.39 -2.50 4.76
C CYS A 22 -12.36 -1.37 4.46
N THR A 23 -12.78 -0.65 5.51
CA THR A 23 -13.70 0.49 5.40
C THR A 23 -12.97 1.71 4.88
N SER A 24 -13.67 2.62 4.21
CA SER A 24 -13.09 3.89 3.82
C SER A 24 -12.63 4.70 5.04
N VAL A 25 -11.40 5.21 5.02
CA VAL A 25 -10.80 5.99 6.11
C VAL A 25 -10.69 7.48 5.75
N THR A 26 -10.54 8.34 6.77
CA THR A 26 -10.23 9.77 6.61
C THR A 26 -8.81 10.13 7.05
N THR A 27 -8.07 9.16 7.60
CA THR A 27 -6.68 9.34 7.98
C THR A 27 -5.91 8.03 7.82
N ILE A 28 -4.63 8.16 7.49
CA ILE A 28 -3.66 7.07 7.48
C ILE A 28 -2.43 7.61 8.23
N THR A 29 -1.90 6.83 9.16
CA THR A 29 -0.60 7.08 9.79
C THR A 29 0.12 5.75 9.84
N GLU A 30 1.08 5.56 8.94
CA GLU A 30 1.77 4.30 8.77
C GLU A 30 3.28 4.55 8.63
N ASN A 31 4.06 3.95 9.52
CA ASN A 31 5.53 3.97 9.50
C ASN A 31 6.11 2.58 9.20
N PHE A 32 5.24 1.62 8.84
CA PHE A 32 5.57 0.25 8.41
C PHE A 32 6.43 -0.57 9.39
N ASP A 33 6.69 -0.07 10.60
CA ASP A 33 7.54 -0.71 11.62
C ASP A 33 7.04 -2.11 12.01
N SER A 34 5.71 -2.29 11.96
CA SER A 34 5.03 -3.52 12.36
C SER A 34 4.75 -4.49 11.20
N TRP A 35 5.00 -4.06 9.96
CA TRP A 35 4.65 -4.84 8.78
C TRP A 35 5.70 -5.93 8.53
N LYS A 36 5.23 -7.19 8.50
CA LYS A 36 6.01 -8.35 8.03
C LYS A 36 5.69 -8.70 6.58
N ASP A 37 4.49 -8.34 6.15
CA ASP A 37 3.96 -8.46 4.80
C ASP A 37 3.18 -7.17 4.51
N ILE A 38 2.83 -6.95 3.24
CA ILE A 38 1.91 -5.87 2.86
C ILE A 38 0.57 -6.09 3.59
N SER A 39 0.14 -5.08 4.36
CA SER A 39 -1.10 -5.15 5.13
C SER A 39 -2.30 -5.47 4.25
N LYS A 40 -3.25 -6.28 4.75
CA LYS A 40 -4.40 -6.80 3.99
C LYS A 40 -5.31 -5.73 3.38
N CYS A 41 -5.28 -4.51 3.91
CA CYS A 41 -6.07 -3.39 3.38
C CYS A 41 -5.33 -2.54 2.35
N TRP A 42 -4.07 -2.84 2.09
CA TRP A 42 -3.27 -2.27 1.04
C TRP A 42 -3.18 -3.24 -0.14
N THR A 43 -2.97 -2.71 -1.34
CA THR A 43 -2.77 -3.51 -2.54
C THR A 43 -1.38 -3.24 -3.09
N ALA A 44 -0.62 -4.31 -3.31
CA ALA A 44 0.67 -4.28 -3.99
C ALA A 44 0.54 -4.91 -5.38
N GLN A 45 0.98 -4.21 -6.41
CA GLN A 45 1.06 -4.73 -7.78
C GLN A 45 2.48 -4.54 -8.28
N GLN A 46 3.22 -5.64 -8.43
CA GLN A 46 4.67 -5.58 -8.63
C GLN A 46 5.15 -6.07 -10.00
N GLY A 47 4.23 -6.60 -10.83
CA GLY A 47 4.61 -7.22 -12.10
C GLY A 47 5.65 -8.32 -11.90
N LYS A 48 6.78 -8.21 -12.59
CA LYS A 48 7.95 -9.11 -12.44
C LYS A 48 8.98 -8.63 -11.41
N ALA A 49 8.83 -7.39 -10.92
CA ALA A 49 9.65 -6.84 -9.86
C ALA A 49 9.12 -7.28 -8.49
N MET A 50 9.73 -6.78 -7.41
CA MET A 50 9.35 -7.11 -6.04
C MET A 50 8.83 -5.86 -5.32
N LEU A 51 7.73 -5.99 -4.58
CA LEU A 51 7.17 -4.96 -3.71
C LEU A 51 6.80 -5.59 -2.37
N TYR A 52 7.52 -5.21 -1.31
CA TYR A 52 7.39 -5.87 -0.01
C TYR A 52 7.66 -4.91 1.15
N ALA A 53 7.24 -5.31 2.35
CA ALA A 53 7.61 -4.62 3.59
C ALA A 53 8.78 -5.35 4.25
N ASN A 54 9.84 -4.64 4.57
CA ASN A 54 10.98 -5.15 5.35
C ASN A 54 11.76 -3.96 5.91
N ASP A 55 12.64 -4.18 6.89
CA ASP A 55 13.53 -3.15 7.44
C ASP A 55 12.78 -1.85 7.81
N LYS A 56 11.56 -2.02 8.33
CA LYS A 56 10.66 -0.96 8.79
C LYS A 56 10.27 0.04 7.70
N ARG A 57 10.14 -0.42 6.45
CA ARG A 57 9.77 0.39 5.30
C ARG A 57 9.13 -0.44 4.20
N ILE A 58 8.54 0.21 3.21
CA ILE A 58 8.17 -0.44 1.95
C ILE A 58 9.34 -0.37 0.97
N ILE A 59 9.63 -1.48 0.31
CA ILE A 59 10.71 -1.63 -0.64
C ILE A 59 10.13 -2.03 -2.00
N PHE A 60 10.38 -1.17 -2.98
CA PHE A 60 10.19 -1.46 -4.40
C PHE A 60 11.55 -1.88 -4.94
N TYR A 61 11.66 -3.07 -5.52
CA TYR A 61 12.96 -3.61 -5.92
C TYR A 61 12.92 -4.31 -7.28
N SER A 62 13.85 -3.91 -8.14
CA SER A 62 14.11 -4.55 -9.42
C SER A 62 15.37 -5.39 -9.29
N MET A 63 15.24 -6.72 -9.26
CA MET A 63 16.40 -7.61 -9.29
C MET A 63 16.97 -7.64 -10.71
N SER A 64 16.18 -8.13 -11.66
CA SER A 64 16.55 -8.29 -13.07
C SER A 64 15.41 -7.89 -14.02
N SER A 65 14.47 -7.06 -13.57
CA SER A 65 13.29 -6.64 -14.34
C SER A 65 13.11 -5.12 -14.29
N PRO A 66 14.07 -4.36 -14.85
CA PRO A 66 13.92 -2.91 -14.97
C PRO A 66 12.75 -2.54 -15.90
N GLY A 67 12.21 -1.35 -15.72
CA GLY A 67 11.12 -0.82 -16.54
C GLY A 67 9.72 -1.32 -16.13
N GLU A 68 9.62 -2.13 -15.07
CA GLU A 68 8.34 -2.58 -14.53
C GLU A 68 7.71 -1.49 -13.65
N ASN A 69 6.43 -1.18 -13.92
CA ASN A 69 5.67 -0.30 -13.04
C ASN A 69 5.19 -1.10 -11.83
N MET A 70 5.52 -0.61 -10.64
CA MET A 70 5.04 -1.16 -9.38
C MET A 70 4.09 -0.18 -8.70
N TYR A 71 3.08 -0.69 -8.01
CA TYR A 71 2.02 0.10 -7.41
C TYR A 71 1.81 -0.32 -5.96
N LEU A 72 1.95 0.62 -5.04
CA LEU A 72 1.46 0.48 -3.67
C LEU A 72 0.21 1.34 -3.52
N ILE A 73 -0.93 0.70 -3.23
CA ILE A 73 -2.24 1.35 -3.18
C ILE A 73 -2.78 1.27 -1.76
N THR A 74 -3.21 2.41 -1.24
CA THR A 74 -3.78 2.56 0.10
C THR A 74 -5.13 1.82 0.24
N PRO A 75 -5.65 1.66 1.46
CA PRO A 75 -7.07 1.44 1.66
C PRO A 75 -7.90 2.56 1.02
N LYS A 76 -9.19 2.32 0.87
CA LYS A 76 -10.12 3.33 0.35
C LYS A 76 -10.15 4.54 1.29
N ILE A 77 -10.17 5.74 0.73
CA ILE A 77 -10.21 7.01 1.46
C ILE A 77 -11.53 7.70 1.14
N LYS A 78 -12.13 8.35 2.14
CA LYS A 78 -13.36 9.15 1.96
C LYS A 78 -13.15 10.33 1.00
N ALA A 79 -14.19 10.74 0.30
CA ALA A 79 -14.18 12.01 -0.42
C ALA A 79 -13.77 13.18 0.50
N GLY A 80 -13.00 14.13 0.01
CA GLY A 80 -12.53 15.28 0.80
C GLY A 80 -11.19 15.84 0.35
N THR A 81 -10.71 16.84 1.09
CA THR A 81 -9.41 17.46 0.89
C THR A 81 -8.43 16.98 1.94
N TYR A 82 -7.20 16.66 1.54
CA TYR A 82 -6.20 16.04 2.40
C TYR A 82 -4.83 16.67 2.20
N THR A 83 -3.99 16.55 3.23
CA THR A 83 -2.54 16.62 3.09
C THR A 83 -1.97 15.22 3.20
N LEU A 84 -1.29 14.78 2.14
CA LEU A 84 -0.51 13.55 2.09
C LEU A 84 0.97 13.88 2.27
N SER A 85 1.68 13.13 3.10
CA SER A 85 3.14 13.17 3.14
C SER A 85 3.74 11.78 3.33
N PHE A 86 4.93 11.56 2.81
CA PHE A 86 5.72 10.35 3.04
C PHE A 86 7.19 10.63 2.72
N ASP A 87 8.07 9.83 3.29
CA ASP A 87 9.50 9.85 2.97
C ASP A 87 9.76 8.86 1.83
N ILE A 88 10.58 9.26 0.86
CA ILE A 88 10.94 8.40 -0.26
C ILE A 88 12.40 8.61 -0.68
N SER A 89 13.13 7.52 -0.84
CA SER A 89 14.53 7.51 -1.28
C SER A 89 14.82 6.35 -2.22
N ASP A 90 15.98 6.37 -2.86
CA ASP A 90 16.46 5.27 -3.69
C ASP A 90 17.93 4.96 -3.42
N ASN A 91 18.42 3.85 -3.98
CA ASN A 91 19.83 3.46 -3.92
C ASN A 91 20.64 3.96 -5.13
N GLY A 92 20.15 4.98 -5.85
CA GLY A 92 20.75 5.53 -7.07
C GLY A 92 20.08 5.08 -8.36
N GLY A 93 20.60 5.58 -9.49
CA GLY A 93 20.09 5.31 -10.84
C GLY A 93 18.93 6.21 -11.27
N GLU A 94 18.16 5.77 -12.27
CA GLU A 94 16.96 6.45 -12.74
C GLU A 94 15.71 5.79 -12.17
N THR A 95 15.10 6.47 -11.21
CA THR A 95 13.84 6.09 -10.57
C THR A 95 12.80 7.18 -10.79
N THR A 96 11.52 6.82 -10.88
CA THR A 96 10.44 7.81 -10.86
C THR A 96 9.30 7.41 -9.95
N LEU A 97 8.63 8.43 -9.45
CA LEU A 97 7.40 8.34 -8.67
C LEU A 97 6.30 9.13 -9.37
N GLU A 98 5.15 8.49 -9.56
CA GLU A 98 3.89 9.12 -9.94
C GLU A 98 2.85 8.89 -8.83
N MET A 99 2.15 9.96 -8.46
CA MET A 99 1.07 9.90 -7.47
C MET A 99 -0.27 9.88 -8.20
N PHE A 100 -1.16 8.94 -7.85
CA PHE A 100 -2.47 8.82 -8.48
C PHE A 100 -3.60 8.50 -7.50
N SER A 101 -4.84 8.67 -7.96
CA SER A 101 -6.04 8.14 -7.34
C SER A 101 -6.65 7.02 -8.18
N ILE A 102 -7.27 6.04 -7.54
CA ILE A 102 -7.86 4.88 -8.21
C ILE A 102 -9.13 4.40 -7.50
N ASN A 103 -10.15 4.02 -8.27
CA ASN A 103 -11.43 3.58 -7.71
C ASN A 103 -11.46 2.07 -7.45
N ASN A 104 -10.83 1.31 -8.34
CA ASN A 104 -10.68 -0.13 -8.24
C ASN A 104 -9.18 -0.46 -8.24
N PRO A 105 -8.58 -0.76 -7.06
CA PRO A 105 -7.16 -1.11 -6.97
C PRO A 105 -6.74 -2.28 -7.88
N SER A 106 -7.68 -3.14 -8.30
CA SER A 106 -7.37 -4.27 -9.20
C SER A 106 -7.25 -3.85 -10.68
N ASP A 107 -7.68 -2.64 -11.06
CA ASP A 107 -7.59 -2.13 -12.43
C ASP A 107 -6.58 -0.98 -12.51
N SER A 108 -5.30 -1.36 -12.60
CA SER A 108 -4.15 -0.45 -12.65
C SER A 108 -4.11 0.48 -13.87
N LYS A 109 -5.03 0.35 -14.83
CA LYS A 109 -5.12 1.23 -16.00
C LYS A 109 -6.12 2.39 -15.81
N SER A 110 -6.98 2.30 -14.81
CA SER A 110 -8.09 3.24 -14.57
C SER A 110 -7.74 4.39 -13.61
N TYR A 111 -6.46 4.57 -13.27
CA TYR A 111 -6.06 5.60 -12.35
C TYR A 111 -6.14 7.01 -12.95
N VAL A 112 -6.25 8.00 -12.07
CA VAL A 112 -6.17 9.42 -12.43
C VAL A 112 -4.94 10.01 -11.74
N SER A 113 -4.01 10.54 -12.54
CA SER A 113 -2.77 11.15 -12.04
C SER A 113 -3.09 12.39 -11.19
N ILE A 114 -2.45 12.48 -10.03
CA ILE A 114 -2.48 13.63 -9.12
C ILE A 114 -1.22 14.46 -9.31
N ALA A 115 -0.07 13.80 -9.46
CA ALA A 115 1.20 14.43 -9.77
C ALA A 115 1.93 13.59 -10.82
N ASN A 116 2.41 14.26 -11.86
CA ASN A 116 3.14 13.64 -12.96
C ASN A 116 4.38 12.87 -12.45
N PRO A 117 4.84 11.84 -13.19
CA PRO A 117 6.08 11.15 -12.87
C PRO A 117 7.25 12.12 -12.68
N SER A 118 7.96 11.98 -11.56
CA SER A 118 9.14 12.80 -11.25
C SER A 118 10.24 11.95 -10.64
N LYS A 119 11.49 12.38 -10.80
CA LYS A 119 12.64 11.68 -10.24
C LYS A 119 12.60 11.68 -8.70
N ILE A 120 12.97 10.56 -8.10
CA ILE A 120 13.12 10.46 -6.64
C ILE A 120 14.46 11.09 -6.24
N THR A 121 14.44 11.93 -5.19
CA THR A 121 15.59 12.73 -4.76
C THR A 121 16.04 12.43 -3.33
N GLY A 122 15.34 11.55 -2.60
CA GLY A 122 15.65 11.24 -1.20
C GLY A 122 14.91 12.09 -0.17
N ASP A 123 14.03 13.00 -0.60
CA ASP A 123 13.34 13.94 0.27
C ASP A 123 11.91 13.50 0.63
N LYS A 124 11.43 14.04 1.74
CA LYS A 124 10.01 14.00 2.09
C LYS A 124 9.16 14.65 1.00
N LYS A 125 8.13 13.93 0.53
CA LYS A 125 7.12 14.47 -0.40
C LYS A 125 5.88 14.89 0.36
N THR A 126 5.28 16.00 -0.06
CA THR A 126 4.01 16.49 0.48
C THR A 126 3.10 16.92 -0.65
N PHE A 127 1.83 16.51 -0.62
CA PHE A 127 0.82 16.81 -1.62
C PHE A 127 -0.47 17.26 -0.96
N ASP A 128 -1.10 18.27 -1.56
CA ASP A 128 -2.48 18.62 -1.26
C ASP A 128 -3.39 17.95 -2.28
N ILE A 129 -4.28 17.09 -1.79
CA ILE A 129 -5.09 16.20 -2.61
C ILE A 129 -6.56 16.51 -2.40
N TYR A 130 -7.33 16.50 -3.49
CA TYR A 130 -8.79 16.55 -3.45
C TYR A 130 -9.39 15.29 -4.09
N LEU A 131 -10.19 14.56 -3.32
CA LEU A 131 -10.91 13.38 -3.77
C LEU A 131 -12.40 13.71 -3.92
N LYS A 132 -12.90 13.67 -5.16
CA LYS A 132 -14.32 13.95 -5.48
C LYS A 132 -15.29 12.88 -4.97
N LYS A 133 -14.81 11.67 -4.72
CA LYS A 133 -15.57 10.51 -4.22
C LYS A 133 -14.63 9.59 -3.44
N ASP A 134 -15.19 8.58 -2.78
CA ASP A 134 -14.38 7.56 -2.11
C ASP A 134 -13.47 6.84 -3.13
N SER A 135 -12.15 6.99 -2.95
CA SER A 135 -11.12 6.45 -3.83
C SER A 135 -9.89 6.05 -3.02
N SER A 136 -9.06 5.17 -3.56
CA SER A 136 -7.75 4.87 -2.99
C SER A 136 -6.70 5.80 -3.60
N LEU A 137 -5.60 6.00 -2.88
CA LEU A 137 -4.41 6.67 -3.40
C LEU A 137 -3.36 5.60 -3.73
N GLY A 138 -2.48 5.87 -4.69
CA GLY A 138 -1.39 4.95 -4.99
C GLY A 138 -0.10 5.61 -5.41
N LEU A 139 0.99 4.98 -5.01
CA LEU A 139 2.35 5.31 -5.43
C LEU A 139 2.70 4.39 -6.59
N LYS A 140 2.91 4.96 -7.78
CA LYS A 140 3.45 4.24 -8.92
C LYS A 140 4.94 4.53 -9.00
N VAL A 141 5.75 3.49 -8.83
CA VAL A 141 7.20 3.56 -8.86
C VAL A 141 7.72 2.83 -10.08
N LEU A 142 8.67 3.44 -10.77
CA LEU A 142 9.40 2.85 -11.88
C LEU A 142 10.90 2.81 -11.53
N LEU A 143 11.50 1.64 -11.67
CA LEU A 143 12.94 1.40 -11.50
C LEU A 143 13.51 1.04 -12.88
N ASN A 144 14.38 1.87 -13.45
CA ASN A 144 14.96 1.60 -14.78
C ASN A 144 16.28 0.80 -14.72
N GLY A 145 16.78 0.52 -13.52
CA GLY A 145 18.02 -0.23 -13.28
C GLY A 145 17.83 -1.65 -12.76
N VAL A 146 18.89 -2.45 -12.91
CA VAL A 146 19.08 -3.75 -12.28
C VAL A 146 19.63 -3.54 -10.87
N HIS A 147 19.20 -4.34 -9.89
CA HIS A 147 19.52 -4.17 -8.46
C HIS A 147 19.19 -2.78 -7.90
N GLN A 148 18.16 -2.15 -8.44
CA GLN A 148 17.70 -0.83 -8.02
C GLN A 148 16.56 -0.98 -7.01
N ALA A 149 16.56 -0.10 -6.01
CA ALA A 149 15.59 -0.10 -4.92
C ALA A 149 15.07 1.31 -4.67
N VAL A 150 13.78 1.40 -4.37
CA VAL A 150 13.12 2.58 -3.81
C VAL A 150 12.52 2.22 -2.47
N TYR A 151 12.68 3.11 -1.51
CA TYR A 151 12.25 2.94 -0.13
C TYR A 151 11.19 3.98 0.20
N VAL A 152 10.09 3.55 0.81
CA VAL A 152 9.02 4.45 1.27
C VAL A 152 8.74 4.23 2.75
N ASP A 153 8.61 5.32 3.49
CA ASP A 153 8.32 5.31 4.92
C ASP A 153 7.46 6.52 5.35
N ASN A 154 6.97 6.52 6.59
CA ASN A 154 6.26 7.62 7.26
C ASN A 154 5.07 8.16 6.44
N PHE A 155 4.25 7.25 5.90
CA PHE A 155 3.06 7.57 5.12
C PHE A 155 1.96 8.14 6.02
N SER A 156 1.64 9.41 5.81
CA SER A 156 0.65 10.15 6.59
C SER A 156 -0.35 10.83 5.66
N LEU A 157 -1.62 10.52 5.85
CA LEU A 157 -2.75 11.20 5.23
C LEU A 157 -3.61 11.85 6.32
N LYS A 158 -3.81 13.16 6.22
CA LYS A 158 -4.62 13.94 7.17
C LYS A 158 -5.66 14.73 6.42
N GLN A 159 -6.93 14.56 6.78
CA GLN A 159 -8.02 15.36 6.23
C GLN A 159 -7.86 16.82 6.65
N LYS A 160 -8.02 17.75 5.71
CA LYS A 160 -8.09 19.18 5.99
C LYS A 160 -9.45 19.50 6.59
N LYS A 161 -9.47 20.41 7.58
CA LYS A 161 -10.69 20.94 8.17
C LYS A 161 -11.38 21.92 7.23
#